data_AF-A0A947F813-F1
#
_entry.id   AF-A0A947F813-F1
#
_cell.length_a   1.000
_cell.length_b   1.000
_cell.length_c   1.000
_cell.angle_alpha   90.00
_cell.angle_beta   90.00
_cell.angle_gamma   90.00
#
_symmetry.space_group_name_H-M   'P 1'
#
loop_
_entity.id
_entity.type
_entity.pdbx_description
1 polymer ?
#
loop_
_entity_poly.entity_id
_entity_poly.type
_entity_poly.pdbx_seq_one_letter_code
_entity_poly.pdbx_strand_id
1 'polypeptide(L)'
;VPEFIEFTTPLYNKKMICGSRVLRLGAQISRHWYRHYPGRVAATCISIILGLPFYDTQCGAKLIEKELAVKIFADPFVNPWLFDVELIARIVVLYGRNQAAQLIYELPLSSWTDVEGSKVSLGYLIRVPYELSRIYWRYRRQLNNS
;
A
#
# COMPACT_ATOMS: atom_id res chain seq x y z
N VAL A 1 -17.88 -1.19 -0.90
CA VAL A 1 -17.88 -1.41 0.58
C VAL A 1 -18.27 -2.84 0.95
N PRO A 2 -19.36 -3.44 0.43
CA PRO A 2 -19.71 -4.83 0.75
C PRO A 2 -18.57 -5.82 0.46
N GLU A 3 -17.91 -5.67 -0.68
CA GLU A 3 -16.75 -6.49 -1.09
C GLU A 3 -15.56 -6.40 -0.13
N PHE A 4 -15.34 -5.26 0.55
CA PHE A 4 -14.24 -5.12 1.51
C PHE A 4 -14.54 -5.87 2.82
N ILE A 5 -15.81 -5.88 3.25
CA ILE A 5 -16.25 -6.48 4.51
C ILE A 5 -16.17 -8.01 4.45
N GLU A 6 -16.39 -8.60 3.27
CA GLU A 6 -16.27 -10.05 3.05
C GLU A 6 -14.93 -10.61 3.56
N PHE A 7 -13.83 -9.90 3.26
CA PHE A 7 -12.49 -10.33 3.67
C PHE A 7 -12.18 -10.10 5.15
N THR A 8 -13.01 -9.34 5.87
CA THR A 8 -12.90 -9.21 7.34
C THR A 8 -13.62 -10.31 8.10
N THR A 9 -14.40 -11.16 7.42
CA THR A 9 -15.13 -12.26 8.05
C THR A 9 -14.18 -13.30 8.66
N PRO A 10 -14.62 -14.12 9.64
CA PRO A 10 -13.80 -15.16 10.23
C PRO A 10 -13.21 -16.17 9.24
N LEU A 11 -13.83 -16.32 8.06
CA LEU A 11 -13.35 -17.20 7.00
C LEU A 11 -11.99 -16.74 6.43
N TYR A 12 -11.81 -15.44 6.23
CA TYR A 12 -10.61 -14.87 5.63
C TYR A 12 -9.68 -14.20 6.65
N ASN A 13 -10.27 -13.64 7.71
CA ASN A 13 -9.62 -13.01 8.86
C ASN A 13 -8.53 -11.99 8.46
N LYS A 14 -8.81 -11.17 7.44
CA LYS A 14 -7.90 -10.10 7.00
C LYS A 14 -8.07 -8.89 7.91
N LYS A 15 -6.94 -8.32 8.33
CA LYS A 15 -6.89 -7.14 9.20
C LYS A 15 -6.73 -5.85 8.41
N MET A 16 -6.24 -5.93 7.18
CA MET A 16 -6.13 -4.80 6.27
C MET A 16 -6.49 -5.22 4.85
N ILE A 17 -7.43 -4.52 4.24
CA ILE A 17 -7.80 -4.69 2.83
C ILE A 17 -7.40 -3.42 2.10
N CYS A 18 -6.56 -3.56 1.07
CA CYS A 18 -6.18 -2.50 0.17
C CYS A 18 -6.89 -2.72 -1.16
N GLY A 19 -7.58 -1.70 -1.66
CA GLY A 19 -8.00 -1.69 -3.05
C GLY A 19 -6.77 -1.74 -3.96
N SER A 20 -6.91 -2.37 -5.11
CA SER A 20 -5.85 -2.43 -6.11
C SER A 20 -6.45 -2.10 -7.46
N ARG A 21 -5.98 -1.02 -8.11
CA ARG A 21 -6.56 -0.59 -9.40
C ARG A 21 -5.78 -1.25 -10.53
N VAL A 22 -5.91 -2.57 -10.58
CA VAL A 22 -5.31 -3.44 -11.61
C VAL A 22 -6.16 -3.36 -12.88
N LEU A 23 -5.53 -3.00 -14.00
CA LEU A 23 -6.19 -3.06 -15.30
C LEU A 23 -6.34 -4.53 -15.71
N ARG A 24 -7.57 -5.01 -15.80
CA ARG A 24 -7.93 -6.39 -16.18
C ARG A 24 -9.19 -6.39 -17.03
N LEU A 25 -9.37 -7.42 -17.86
CA LEU A 25 -10.60 -7.59 -18.63
C LEU A 25 -11.82 -7.59 -17.68
N GLY A 26 -12.85 -6.83 -18.07
CA GLY A 26 -14.07 -6.65 -17.28
C GLY A 26 -13.98 -5.61 -16.15
N ALA A 27 -12.83 -4.96 -15.93
CA ALA A 27 -12.72 -3.84 -14.99
C ALA A 27 -12.78 -2.49 -15.72
N GLN A 28 -13.52 -1.53 -15.16
CA GLN A 28 -13.61 -0.15 -15.66
C GLN A 28 -12.65 0.75 -14.88
N ILE A 29 -11.36 0.68 -15.21
CA ILE A 29 -10.31 1.48 -14.58
C ILE A 29 -9.90 2.62 -15.52
N SER A 30 -10.35 3.84 -15.23
CA SER A 30 -9.93 5.05 -15.95
C SER A 30 -8.78 5.74 -15.20
N ARG A 31 -7.60 5.76 -15.80
CA ARG A 31 -6.36 6.33 -15.26
C ARG A 31 -5.62 7.13 -16.33
N HIS A 32 -4.93 8.18 -15.92
CA HIS A 32 -4.00 8.88 -16.82
C HIS A 32 -2.70 8.09 -17.06
N TRP A 33 -2.28 8.03 -18.33
CA TRP A 33 -1.13 7.26 -18.82
C TRP A 33 0.23 7.63 -18.18
N TYR A 34 0.42 8.88 -17.75
CA TYR A 34 1.66 9.33 -17.11
C TYR A 34 1.85 8.80 -15.67
N ARG A 35 0.83 8.16 -15.08
CA ARG A 35 0.95 7.42 -13.81
C ARG A 35 1.30 5.94 -14.00
N HIS A 36 1.17 5.42 -15.22
CA HIS A 36 1.23 3.98 -15.48
C HIS A 36 2.65 3.40 -15.37
N TYR A 37 3.65 4.09 -15.93
CA TYR A 37 5.04 3.63 -15.92
C TYR A 37 5.80 3.97 -14.62
N PRO A 38 5.71 5.21 -14.08
CA PRO A 38 6.33 5.53 -12.79
C PRO A 38 5.73 4.73 -11.64
N GLY A 39 4.42 4.43 -11.70
CA GLY A 39 3.73 3.61 -10.71
C GLY A 39 4.27 2.18 -10.63
N ARG A 40 4.64 1.56 -11.76
CA ARG A 40 5.24 0.22 -11.75
C ARG A 40 6.64 0.21 -11.15
N VAL A 41 7.48 1.19 -11.48
CA VAL A 41 8.83 1.30 -10.90
C VAL A 41 8.73 1.49 -9.39
N ALA A 42 7.83 2.37 -8.93
CA ALA A 42 7.58 2.55 -7.51
C ALA A 42 7.08 1.26 -6.84
N ALA A 43 6.11 0.56 -7.44
CA ALA A 43 5.59 -0.71 -6.90
C ALA A 43 6.69 -1.79 -6.78
N THR A 44 7.58 -1.89 -7.77
CA THR A 44 8.73 -2.80 -7.70
C THR A 44 9.70 -2.41 -6.59
N CYS A 45 10.09 -1.15 -6.49
CA CYS A 45 10.95 -0.67 -5.39
C CYS A 45 10.33 -0.92 -4.02
N ILE A 46 9.02 -0.68 -3.87
CA ILE A 46 8.29 -0.90 -2.63
C ILE A 46 8.22 -2.39 -2.29
N SER A 47 7.94 -3.26 -3.27
CA SER A 47 7.92 -4.71 -3.08
C SER A 47 9.28 -5.24 -2.62
N ILE A 48 10.38 -4.72 -3.17
CA ILE A 48 11.75 -5.06 -2.77
C ILE A 48 12.02 -4.59 -1.33
N ILE A 49 11.68 -3.34 -1.00
CA ILE A 49 11.93 -2.75 0.33
C ILE A 49 11.15 -3.47 1.43
N LEU A 50 9.89 -3.80 1.16
CA LEU A 50 9.01 -4.46 2.12
C LEU A 50 9.22 -5.98 2.16
N GLY A 51 9.72 -6.57 1.06
CA GLY A 51 9.81 -8.02 0.89
C GLY A 51 8.42 -8.67 0.76
N LEU A 52 7.46 -7.95 0.19
CA LEU A 52 6.07 -8.40 -0.01
C LEU A 52 5.64 -8.14 -1.46
N PRO A 53 4.94 -9.08 -2.12
CA PRO A 53 4.46 -8.89 -3.48
C PRO A 53 3.21 -7.99 -3.48
N PHE A 54 3.40 -6.68 -3.56
CA PHE A 54 2.30 -5.70 -3.55
C PHE A 54 2.14 -5.02 -4.93
N TYR A 55 0.95 -5.05 -5.53
CA TYR A 55 0.67 -4.51 -6.86
C TYR A 55 0.35 -3.01 -6.84
N ASP A 56 -0.48 -2.55 -5.91
CA ASP A 56 -0.91 -1.13 -5.83
C ASP A 56 -0.97 -0.65 -4.37
N THR A 57 0.19 -0.32 -3.80
CA THR A 57 0.29 0.20 -2.43
C THR A 57 -0.37 1.56 -2.24
N GLN A 58 -0.55 2.33 -3.33
CA GLN A 58 -0.98 3.72 -3.35
C GLN A 58 -2.47 3.90 -3.69
N CYS A 59 -3.28 2.84 -3.62
CA CYS A 59 -4.71 2.99 -3.70
C CYS A 59 -5.25 3.58 -2.38
N GLY A 60 -6.05 4.65 -2.47
CA GLY A 60 -6.63 5.29 -1.29
C GLY A 60 -7.79 4.51 -0.65
N ALA A 61 -8.35 3.51 -1.34
CA ALA A 61 -9.40 2.68 -0.78
C ALA A 61 -8.80 1.62 0.15
N LYS A 62 -8.92 1.83 1.47
CA LYS A 62 -8.38 0.91 2.49
C LYS A 62 -9.39 0.68 3.61
N LEU A 63 -9.50 -0.57 4.05
CA LEU A 63 -10.23 -0.96 5.26
C LEU A 63 -9.24 -1.57 6.25
N ILE A 64 -9.24 -1.10 7.49
CA ILE A 64 -8.25 -1.49 8.50
C ILE A 64 -9.00 -1.82 9.78
N GLU A 65 -8.70 -2.97 10.38
CA GLU A 65 -9.17 -3.37 11.70
C GLU A 65 -8.76 -2.32 12.75
N LYS A 66 -9.66 -1.97 13.66
CA LYS A 66 -9.46 -0.89 14.64
C LYS A 66 -8.20 -1.09 15.47
N GLU A 67 -7.99 -2.29 16.00
CA GLU A 67 -6.86 -2.64 16.86
C GLU A 67 -5.53 -2.55 16.11
N LEU A 68 -5.55 -2.90 14.81
CA LEU A 68 -4.39 -2.74 13.93
C LEU A 68 -4.14 -1.25 13.65
N ALA A 69 -5.19 -0.49 13.34
CA ALA A 69 -5.11 0.94 13.05
C ALA A 69 -4.46 1.72 14.21
N VAL A 70 -4.89 1.47 15.45
CA VAL A 70 -4.30 2.12 16.64
C VAL A 70 -2.78 1.93 16.69
N LYS A 71 -2.27 0.75 16.34
CA LYS A 71 -0.82 0.45 16.36
C LYS A 71 -0.08 1.11 15.21
N ILE A 72 -0.58 0.97 13.99
CA ILE A 72 0.15 1.42 12.79
C ILE A 72 0.09 2.93 12.59
N PHE A 73 -0.83 3.64 13.24
CA PHE A 73 -0.92 5.10 13.26
C PHE A 73 -0.35 5.74 14.54
N ALA A 74 0.21 4.95 15.47
CA ALA A 74 0.69 5.45 16.77
C ALA A 74 1.82 6.49 16.65
N ASP A 75 2.74 6.29 15.70
CA ASP A 75 3.89 7.17 15.49
C ASP A 75 3.67 8.11 14.28
N PRO A 76 4.26 9.32 14.28
CA PRO A 76 4.28 10.18 13.09
C PRO A 76 4.92 9.50 11.88
N PHE A 77 4.38 9.73 10.68
CA PHE A 77 4.95 9.22 9.44
C PHE A 77 6.22 9.97 9.04
N VAL A 78 7.18 9.26 8.45
CA VAL A 78 8.42 9.83 7.89
C VAL A 78 8.12 10.79 6.75
N ASN A 79 7.12 10.45 5.93
CA ASN A 79 6.66 11.28 4.83
C ASN A 79 5.14 11.10 4.60
N PRO A 80 4.35 12.19 4.62
CA PRO A 80 2.90 12.14 4.38
C PRO A 80 2.50 11.57 3.01
N TRP A 81 3.36 11.65 2.00
CA TRP A 81 3.07 11.17 0.66
C TRP A 81 3.33 9.67 0.43
N LEU A 82 4.14 9.05 1.29
CA LEU A 82 4.41 7.60 1.26
C LEU A 82 3.89 6.90 2.52
N PHE A 83 2.95 7.53 3.22
CA PHE A 83 2.35 6.98 4.43
C PHE A 83 1.80 5.57 4.19
N ASP A 84 1.23 5.31 3.01
CA ASP A 84 0.72 4.01 2.60
C ASP A 84 1.78 2.88 2.63
N VAL A 85 2.99 3.19 2.19
CA VAL A 85 4.14 2.26 2.21
C VAL A 85 4.61 2.03 3.64
N GLU A 86 4.65 3.12 4.42
CA GLU A 86 5.05 3.08 5.81
C GLU A 86 4.05 2.30 6.69
N LEU A 87 2.74 2.38 6.41
CA LEU A 87 1.73 1.56 7.07
C LEU A 87 2.04 0.07 6.90
N ILE A 88 2.37 -0.37 5.68
CA ILE A 88 2.72 -1.76 5.41
C ILE A 88 4.03 -2.12 6.12
N ALA A 89 5.04 -1.25 6.09
CA ALA A 89 6.29 -1.45 6.80
C ALA A 89 6.07 -1.67 8.31
N ARG A 90 5.20 -0.87 8.93
CA ARG A 90 4.84 -1.02 10.35
C ARG A 90 4.15 -2.34 10.64
N ILE A 91 3.28 -2.83 9.75
CA ILE A 91 2.65 -4.14 9.89
C ILE A 91 3.72 -5.25 9.82
N VAL A 92 4.65 -5.16 8.87
CA VAL A 92 5.76 -6.12 8.77
C VAL A 92 6.62 -6.11 10.02
N VAL A 93 6.89 -4.94 10.61
CA VAL A 93 7.65 -4.82 11.86
C VAL A 93 6.89 -5.40 13.06
N LEU A 94 5.57 -5.28 13.10
CA LEU A 94 4.74 -5.77 14.20
C LEU A 94 4.53 -7.30 14.16
N TYR A 95 4.46 -7.89 12.97
CA TYR A 95 3.98 -9.27 12.79
C TYR A 95 4.95 -10.17 12.02
N GLY A 96 6.01 -9.62 11.42
CA GLY A 96 6.85 -10.37 10.48
C GLY A 96 6.26 -10.41 9.07
N ARG A 97 7.12 -10.68 8.07
CA ARG A 97 6.70 -10.67 6.66
C ARG A 97 5.63 -11.71 6.36
N ASN A 98 5.82 -12.93 6.86
CA ASN A 98 4.92 -14.04 6.59
C ASN A 98 3.52 -13.78 7.13
N GLN A 99 3.42 -13.29 8.37
CA GLN A 99 2.13 -12.99 8.97
C GLN A 99 1.52 -11.73 8.34
N ALA A 100 2.31 -10.68 8.08
CA ALA A 100 1.82 -9.50 7.37
C ALA A 100 1.20 -9.85 6.01
N ALA A 101 1.83 -10.74 5.24
CA ALA A 101 1.29 -11.25 3.97
C ALA A 101 -0.05 -11.99 4.12
N GLN A 102 -0.29 -12.64 5.27
CA GLN A 102 -1.56 -13.30 5.57
C GLN A 102 -2.63 -12.32 6.05
N LEU A 103 -2.23 -11.25 6.77
CA LEU A 103 -3.13 -10.27 7.35
C LEU A 103 -3.61 -9.21 6.36
N ILE A 104 -2.80 -8.91 5.34
CA ILE A 104 -3.09 -7.91 4.32
C ILE A 104 -3.64 -8.58 3.06
N TYR A 105 -4.68 -8.00 2.47
CA TYR A 105 -5.26 -8.46 1.21
C TYR A 105 -5.39 -7.33 0.20
N GLU A 106 -4.96 -7.56 -1.04
CA GLU A 106 -5.20 -6.66 -2.16
C GLU A 106 -6.45 -7.07 -2.94
N LEU A 107 -7.49 -6.23 -2.87
CA LEU A 107 -8.75 -6.44 -3.56
C LEU A 107 -8.75 -5.72 -4.93
N PRO A 108 -8.76 -6.45 -6.06
CA PRO A 108 -8.80 -5.85 -7.39
C PRO A 108 -10.15 -5.19 -7.67
N LEU A 109 -10.17 -3.85 -7.70
CA LEU A 109 -11.41 -3.08 -7.87
C LEU A 109 -12.06 -3.33 -9.25
N SER A 110 -13.38 -3.37 -9.27
CA SER A 110 -14.18 -3.53 -10.50
C SER A 110 -14.34 -2.22 -11.28
N SER A 111 -14.37 -1.09 -10.59
CA SER A 111 -14.42 0.25 -11.19
C SER A 111 -13.58 1.25 -10.40
N TRP A 112 -12.91 2.16 -11.12
CA TRP A 112 -12.19 3.28 -10.53
C TRP A 112 -12.08 4.40 -11.57
N THR A 113 -12.46 5.61 -11.18
CA THR A 113 -12.30 6.80 -12.01
C THR A 113 -11.41 7.78 -11.26
N ASP A 114 -10.24 8.10 -11.83
CA ASP A 114 -9.40 9.16 -11.29
C ASP A 114 -10.12 10.51 -11.43
N VAL A 115 -10.23 11.26 -10.33
CA VAL A 115 -10.76 12.63 -10.35
C VAL A 115 -9.71 13.56 -10.96
N GLU A 116 -10.09 14.36 -11.96
CA GLU A 116 -9.18 15.33 -12.61
C GLU A 116 -8.68 16.37 -11.59
N GLY A 117 -7.38 16.66 -11.62
CA GLY A 117 -6.70 17.56 -10.68
C GLY A 117 -5.53 16.92 -9.95
N SER A 118 -4.51 16.46 -10.68
CA SER A 118 -3.32 15.87 -10.06
C SER A 118 -2.42 16.94 -9.44
N LYS A 119 -2.38 17.02 -8.10
CA LYS A 119 -1.36 17.79 -7.34
C LYS A 119 0.03 17.13 -7.36
N VAL A 120 0.16 15.93 -7.90
CA VAL A 120 1.45 15.20 -7.93
C VAL A 120 2.29 15.78 -9.07
N SER A 121 3.30 16.58 -8.71
CA SER A 121 4.27 17.12 -9.65
C SER A 121 5.26 16.05 -10.08
N LEU A 122 5.73 16.11 -11.34
CA LEU A 122 6.83 15.26 -11.82
C LEU A 122 8.09 15.37 -10.93
N GLY A 123 8.31 16.51 -10.28
CA GLY A 123 9.40 16.70 -9.33
C GLY A 123 9.30 15.81 -8.08
N TYR A 124 8.09 15.42 -7.66
CA TYR A 124 7.91 14.46 -6.57
C TYR A 124 8.38 13.06 -6.95
N LEU A 125 8.20 12.64 -8.20
CA LEU A 125 8.63 11.32 -8.69
C LEU A 125 10.15 11.12 -8.55
N ILE A 126 10.94 12.18 -8.71
CA ILE A 126 12.40 12.16 -8.54
C ILE A 126 12.78 11.94 -7.07
N ARG A 127 11.95 12.41 -6.12
CA ARG A 127 12.18 12.26 -4.68
C ARG A 127 11.73 10.91 -4.13
N VAL A 128 10.87 10.17 -4.84
CA VAL A 128 10.33 8.88 -4.37
C VAL A 128 11.43 7.90 -3.95
N PRO A 129 12.53 7.66 -4.71
CA PRO A 129 13.58 6.75 -4.29
C PRO A 129 14.26 7.18 -2.98
N TYR A 130 14.50 8.48 -2.81
CA TYR A 130 15.08 9.04 -1.59
C TYR A 130 14.14 8.83 -0.39
N GLU A 131 12.87 9.16 -0.53
CA GLU A 131 11.88 9.00 0.54
C GLU A 131 11.64 7.54 0.91
N LEU A 132 11.61 6.64 -0.09
CA LEU A 132 11.58 5.19 0.12
C LEU A 132 12.81 4.70 0.88
N SER A 133 14.00 5.22 0.55
CA SER A 133 15.22 4.89 1.29
C SER A 133 15.12 5.32 2.75
N ARG A 134 14.57 6.51 3.05
CA ARG A 134 14.38 6.98 4.43
C ARG A 134 13.47 6.05 5.22
N ILE A 135 12.37 5.59 4.62
CA ILE A 135 11.49 4.58 5.23
C ILE A 135 12.27 3.28 5.46
N TYR A 136 12.97 2.76 4.45
CA TYR A 136 13.77 1.55 4.60
C TYR A 136 14.77 1.68 5.75
N TRP A 137 15.56 2.75 5.80
CA TRP A 137 16.55 2.99 6.85
C TRP A 137 15.94 3.16 8.24
N ARG A 138 14.77 3.82 8.35
CA ARG A 138 14.03 3.97 9.61
C ARG A 138 13.65 2.63 10.21
N TYR A 139 13.18 1.70 9.37
CA TYR A 139 12.68 0.39 9.81
C TYR A 139 13.68 -0.76 9.58
N ARG A 140 14.87 -0.52 9.00
CA ARG A 140 15.82 -1.55 8.55
C ARG A 140 16.17 -2.58 9.62
N ARG A 141 16.49 -2.11 10.83
CA ARG A 141 16.88 -3.01 11.95
C ARG A 141 15.73 -3.94 12.34
N GLN A 142 14.50 -3.43 12.30
CA GLN A 142 13.31 -4.20 12.66
C GLN A 142 12.95 -5.15 11.52
N LEU A 143 12.88 -4.64 10.28
CA LEU A 143 12.61 -5.42 9.07
C LEU A 143 13.61 -6.56 8.85
N ASN A 144 14.87 -6.43 9.28
CA ASN A 144 15.84 -7.52 9.17
C ASN A 144 15.67 -8.61 10.24
N ASN A 145 14.99 -8.30 11.33
CA ASN A 145 14.71 -9.22 12.44
C ASN A 145 13.28 -9.81 12.36
N SER A 146 12.52 -9.50 11.31
CA SER A 146 11.09 -9.79 11.12
C SER A 146 10.81 -10.69 9.92
#